data_AF-A0A962ZSB8-F1
#
_entry.id   AF-A0A962ZSB8-F1
#
_cell.length_a   1.000
_cell.length_b   1.000
_cell.length_c   1.000
_cell.angle_alpha   90.00
_cell.angle_beta   90.00
_cell.angle_gamma   90.00
#
_symmetry.space_group_name_H-M   'P 1'
#
loop_
_entity.id
_entity.type
_entity.pdbx_description
1 polymer ?
#
loop_
_entity_poly.entity_id
_entity_poly.type
_entity_poly.pdbx_seq_one_letter_code
_entity_poly.pdbx_strand_id
1 'polypeptide(L)'
;MHIRIATRKSVLALWQAEHVAAEIRRVAPGVDVELLPLSTRGDEVLDRSLQKIGGKGLFIKELEVAMQDGRADIAVHSMKDVPAVMPDGFCIAAILPRGNPADALLSSGRLTLDTLPNGA
;
A
#
# COMPACT_ATOMS: atom_id res chain seq x y z
N MET A 1 5.81 -24.51 -3.46
CA MET A 1 6.03 -23.45 -2.44
C MET A 1 4.84 -22.51 -2.53
N HIS A 2 4.32 -22.02 -1.40
CA HIS A 2 3.15 -21.14 -1.34
C HIS A 2 3.52 -19.83 -0.65
N ILE A 3 3.05 -18.69 -1.18
CA ILE A 3 3.28 -17.36 -0.60
C ILE A 3 1.94 -16.62 -0.50
N ARG A 4 1.60 -16.19 0.72
CA ARG A 4 0.42 -15.38 1.02
C ARG A 4 0.81 -13.92 1.20
N ILE A 5 0.22 -13.05 0.39
CA ILE A 5 0.50 -11.61 0.37
C ILE A 5 -0.59 -10.87 1.13
N ALA A 6 -0.28 -10.33 2.30
CA ALA A 6 -1.14 -9.39 2.98
C ALA A 6 -1.20 -8.06 2.21
N THR A 7 -2.42 -7.56 1.95
CA THR A 7 -2.64 -6.27 1.29
C THR A 7 -3.91 -5.59 1.81
N ARG A 8 -4.01 -4.28 1.63
CA ARG A 8 -5.25 -3.52 1.91
C ARG A 8 -6.29 -3.79 0.82
N LYS A 9 -7.57 -3.57 1.16
CA LYS A 9 -8.69 -3.76 0.22
C LYS A 9 -8.89 -2.63 -0.80
N SER A 10 -8.18 -1.51 -0.66
CA SER A 10 -8.28 -0.41 -1.63
C SER A 10 -7.86 -0.88 -3.03
N VAL A 11 -8.49 -0.33 -4.08
CA VAL A 11 -8.23 -0.71 -5.49
C VAL A 11 -6.73 -0.62 -5.84
N LEU A 12 -6.05 0.45 -5.41
CA LEU A 12 -4.63 0.62 -5.67
C LEU A 12 -3.77 -0.42 -4.93
N ALA A 13 -4.08 -0.74 -3.67
CA ALA A 13 -3.32 -1.72 -2.91
C ALA A 13 -3.48 -3.15 -3.47
N LEU A 14 -4.68 -3.51 -3.94
CA LEU A 14 -4.91 -4.77 -4.65
C LEU A 14 -4.09 -4.83 -5.95
N TRP A 15 -4.10 -3.76 -6.74
CA TRP A 15 -3.29 -3.68 -7.95
C TRP A 15 -1.79 -3.83 -7.64
N GLN A 16 -1.28 -3.18 -6.60
CA GLN A 16 0.12 -3.30 -6.17
C GLN A 16 0.48 -4.73 -5.76
N ALA A 17 -0.39 -5.40 -5.01
CA ALA A 17 -0.19 -6.78 -4.58
C ALA A 17 -0.24 -7.76 -5.76
N GLU A 18 -1.16 -7.56 -6.71
CA GLU A 18 -1.21 -8.36 -7.94
C GLU A 18 0.02 -8.13 -8.81
N HIS A 19 0.52 -6.91 -8.90
CA HIS A 19 1.77 -6.61 -9.62
C HIS A 19 2.95 -7.38 -9.02
N VAL A 20 3.08 -7.39 -7.69
CA VAL A 20 4.11 -8.19 -6.99
C VAL A 20 3.91 -9.69 -7.22
N ALA A 21 2.67 -10.18 -7.14
CA ALA A 21 2.35 -11.59 -7.39
C ALA A 21 2.72 -12.02 -8.82
N ALA A 22 2.47 -11.17 -9.81
CA ALA A 22 2.86 -11.42 -11.20
C ALA A 22 4.40 -11.51 -11.35
N GLU A 23 5.15 -10.62 -10.70
CA GLU A 23 6.63 -10.68 -10.72
C GLU A 23 7.16 -11.95 -10.06
N ILE A 24 6.60 -12.37 -8.91
CA ILE A 24 6.97 -13.61 -8.24
C ILE A 24 6.72 -14.82 -9.16
N ARG A 25 5.52 -14.92 -9.73
CA ARG A 25 5.17 -16.01 -10.66
C ARG A 25 6.07 -16.02 -11.90
N ARG A 26 6.49 -14.84 -12.38
CA ARG A 26 7.38 -14.71 -13.54
C ARG A 26 8.79 -15.24 -13.25
N VAL A 27 9.37 -14.91 -12.09
CA VAL A 27 10.74 -15.33 -11.73
C VAL A 27 10.80 -16.73 -11.12
N ALA A 28 9.69 -17.21 -10.55
CA ALA A 28 9.57 -18.51 -9.92
C ALA A 28 8.24 -19.21 -10.30
N PRO A 29 8.14 -19.80 -11.50
CA PRO A 29 6.89 -20.37 -12.04
C PRO A 29 6.25 -21.50 -11.21
N GLY A 30 6.99 -22.12 -10.29
CA GLY A 30 6.50 -23.18 -9.39
C GLY A 30 6.02 -22.68 -8.02
N VAL A 31 5.99 -21.37 -7.80
CA VAL A 31 5.48 -20.75 -6.57
C VAL A 31 4.01 -20.39 -6.77
N ASP A 32 3.15 -20.94 -5.92
CA ASP A 32 1.77 -20.48 -5.81
C ASP A 32 1.71 -19.20 -4.97
N VAL A 33 0.88 -18.25 -5.39
CA VAL A 33 0.76 -16.94 -4.76
C VAL A 33 -0.70 -16.62 -4.55
N GLU A 34 -1.05 -16.35 -3.29
CA GLU A 34 -2.40 -16.00 -2.85
C GLU A 34 -2.39 -14.60 -2.23
N LEU A 35 -3.39 -13.79 -2.53
CA LEU A 35 -3.59 -12.50 -1.88
C LEU A 35 -4.53 -12.67 -0.68
N LEU A 36 -4.19 -12.03 0.43
CA LEU A 36 -5.00 -11.92 1.63
C LEU A 36 -5.41 -10.45 1.83
N PRO A 37 -6.57 -10.01 1.29
CA PRO A 37 -7.05 -8.65 1.47
C PRO A 37 -7.59 -8.42 2.89
N LEU A 38 -7.01 -7.46 3.60
CA LEU A 38 -7.37 -7.12 4.97
C LEU A 38 -8.04 -5.74 5.04
N SER A 39 -9.06 -5.62 5.90
CA SER A 39 -9.64 -4.33 6.26
C SER A 39 -8.71 -3.67 7.27
N THR A 40 -8.36 -2.39 7.05
CA THR A 40 -7.64 -1.61 8.07
C THR A 40 -8.60 -0.62 8.70
N ARG A 41 -8.35 -0.21 9.95
CA ARG A 41 -9.13 0.87 10.58
C ARG A 41 -9.16 2.16 9.77
N GLY A 42 -8.11 2.42 8.99
CA GLY A 42 -8.06 3.58 8.11
C GLY A 42 -8.91 3.46 6.83
N ASP A 43 -9.33 2.25 6.44
CA ASP A 43 -10.32 2.05 5.37
C ASP A 43 -11.75 2.31 5.86
N GLU A 44 -11.99 2.16 7.18
CA GLU A 44 -13.30 2.34 7.82
C GLU A 44 -13.61 3.79 8.19
N VAL A 45 -12.60 4.67 8.21
CA VAL A 45 -12.74 6.09 8.57
C VAL A 45 -12.44 6.99 7.36
N LEU A 46 -13.38 7.04 6.41
CA LEU A 46 -13.33 7.94 5.25
C LEU A 46 -13.77 9.38 5.57
N ASP A 47 -14.50 9.59 6.67
CA ASP A 47 -15.20 10.86 7.00
C ASP A 47 -14.44 11.81 7.95
N ARG A 48 -13.18 11.52 8.28
CA ARG A 48 -12.38 12.41 9.15
C ARG A 48 -11.00 12.64 8.56
N SER A 49 -10.59 13.90 8.52
CA SER A 49 -9.23 14.29 8.09
C SER A 49 -8.18 13.42 8.78
N LEU A 50 -7.29 12.82 7.98
CA LEU A 50 -6.14 12.03 8.45
C LEU A 50 -5.33 12.75 9.53
N GLN A 51 -5.29 14.09 9.49
CA GLN A 51 -4.62 14.93 10.50
C GLN A 51 -5.25 14.80 11.90
N LYS A 52 -6.56 14.54 12.00
CA LYS A 52 -7.28 14.37 13.27
C LYS A 52 -7.18 12.95 13.84
N ILE A 53 -6.77 11.97 13.05
CA ILE A 53 -6.73 10.55 13.46
C ILE A 53 -5.41 10.18 14.14
N GLY A 54 -4.37 11.04 14.05
CA GLY A 54 -3.23 11.04 14.96
C GLY A 54 -2.72 9.64 15.35
N GLY A 55 -2.08 8.93 14.44
CA GLY A 55 -1.50 7.63 14.75
C GLY A 55 -0.53 7.17 13.68
N LYS A 56 0.78 7.37 13.91
CA LYS A 56 1.82 6.67 13.16
C LYS A 56 1.52 5.16 13.24
N GLY A 57 1.25 4.51 12.11
CA GLY A 57 1.02 3.06 12.02
C GLY A 57 -0.43 2.58 11.80
N LEU A 58 -1.39 3.48 11.53
CA LEU A 58 -2.82 3.11 11.41
C LEU A 58 -3.15 2.15 10.23
N PHE A 59 -2.26 2.01 9.24
CA PHE A 59 -2.49 1.19 8.04
C PHE A 59 -1.67 -0.10 7.99
N ILE A 60 -0.72 -0.26 8.90
CA ILE A 60 0.29 -1.31 8.81
C ILE A 60 0.04 -2.39 9.86
N LYS A 61 -0.54 -2.00 11.00
CA LYS A 61 -0.73 -2.90 12.13
C LYS A 61 -1.50 -4.16 11.77
N GLU A 62 -2.53 -4.07 10.92
CA GLU A 62 -3.32 -5.25 10.54
C GLU A 62 -2.55 -6.21 9.62
N LEU A 63 -1.68 -5.69 8.74
CA LEU A 63 -0.85 -6.53 7.86
C LEU A 63 0.29 -7.18 8.67
N GLU A 64 0.94 -6.41 9.55
CA GLU A 64 1.95 -6.91 10.49
C GLU A 64 1.41 -8.00 11.41
N VAL A 65 0.21 -7.81 11.97
CA VAL A 65 -0.47 -8.82 12.79
C VAL A 65 -0.75 -10.07 11.96
N ALA A 66 -1.21 -9.94 10.72
CA ALA A 66 -1.43 -11.12 9.86
C ALA A 66 -0.13 -11.89 9.56
N MET A 67 0.99 -11.19 9.42
CA MET A 67 2.29 -11.83 9.26
C MET A 67 2.77 -12.50 10.56
N GLN A 68 2.62 -11.84 11.71
CA GLN A 68 2.98 -12.38 13.03
C GLN A 68 2.14 -13.61 13.40
N ASP A 69 0.84 -13.60 13.07
CA ASP A 69 -0.07 -14.73 13.28
C ASP A 69 0.18 -15.89 12.29
N GLY A 70 1.12 -15.74 11.35
CA GLY A 70 1.39 -16.73 10.30
C GLY A 70 0.25 -16.88 9.28
N ARG A 71 -0.67 -15.90 9.18
CA ARG A 71 -1.73 -15.85 8.16
C ARG A 71 -1.22 -15.35 6.82
N ALA A 72 -0.16 -14.55 6.83
CA ALA A 72 0.53 -14.05 5.64
C ALA A 72 2.05 -14.25 5.76
N ASP A 73 2.73 -14.31 4.62
CA ASP A 73 4.18 -14.52 4.55
C ASP A 73 4.92 -13.22 4.21
N ILE A 74 4.29 -12.35 3.40
CA ILE A 74 4.79 -11.01 3.07
C ILE A 74 3.64 -9.99 3.08
N ALA A 75 3.96 -8.70 3.18
CA ALA A 75 3.02 -7.60 2.99
C ALA A 75 3.49 -6.68 1.85
N VAL A 76 2.54 -6.13 1.09
CA VAL A 76 2.81 -5.15 0.03
C VAL A 76 2.25 -3.79 0.43
N HIS A 77 3.10 -2.76 0.34
CA HIS A 77 2.77 -1.39 0.70
C HIS A 77 3.19 -0.40 -0.38
N SER A 78 2.48 0.73 -0.42
CA SER A 78 3.07 1.96 -0.96
C SER A 78 4.16 2.43 -0.01
N MET A 79 5.38 2.62 -0.51
CA MET A 79 6.54 2.91 0.35
C MET A 79 6.39 4.20 1.18
N LYS A 80 5.62 5.18 0.70
CA LYS A 80 5.32 6.42 1.44
C LYS A 80 4.55 6.19 2.75
N ASP A 81 3.87 5.05 2.86
CA ASP A 81 3.04 4.71 4.02
C ASP A 81 3.81 3.89 5.06
N VAL A 82 5.02 3.40 4.74
CA VAL A 82 5.88 2.61 5.63
C VAL A 82 6.60 3.52 6.65
N PRO A 83 6.66 3.18 7.95
CA PRO A 83 7.31 4.00 8.96
C PRO A 83 8.81 4.07 8.72
N ALA A 84 9.41 5.20 9.09
CA ALA A 84 10.86 5.37 9.02
C ALA A 84 11.62 4.40 9.95
N VAL A 85 10.99 3.94 11.02
CA VAL A 85 11.52 2.93 11.94
C VAL A 85 10.68 1.67 11.77
N MET A 86 11.29 0.59 11.29
CA MET A 86 10.61 -0.70 11.19
C MET A 86 10.41 -1.31 12.56
N PRO A 87 9.23 -1.89 12.86
CA PRO A 87 9.05 -2.64 14.09
C PRO A 87 9.94 -3.88 14.12
N ASP A 88 10.33 -4.31 15.32
CA ASP A 88 11.17 -5.48 15.52
C ASP A 88 10.53 -6.73 14.89
N GLY A 89 11.37 -7.56 14.26
CA GLY A 89 10.94 -8.78 13.57
C GLY A 89 10.49 -8.58 12.12
N PHE A 90 10.44 -7.34 11.62
CA PHE A 90 10.14 -7.04 10.23
C PHE A 90 11.33 -6.42 9.50
N CYS A 91 11.36 -6.60 8.18
CA CYS A 91 12.32 -5.93 7.31
C CYS A 91 11.68 -5.60 5.96
N ILE A 92 12.31 -4.67 5.24
CA ILE A 92 11.96 -4.41 3.84
C ILE A 92 12.74 -5.40 2.99
N ALA A 93 12.07 -6.45 2.51
CA ALA A 93 12.71 -7.51 1.74
C ALA A 93 12.99 -7.12 0.28
N ALA A 94 12.18 -6.21 -0.28
CA ALA A 94 12.30 -5.78 -1.67
C ALA A 94 11.73 -4.38 -1.90
N ILE A 95 12.28 -3.69 -2.89
CA ILE A 95 11.75 -2.44 -3.45
C ILE A 95 11.67 -2.63 -4.97
N LEU A 96 10.46 -2.49 -5.53
CA LEU A 96 10.23 -2.60 -6.97
C LEU A 96 10.69 -1.32 -7.70
N PRO A 97 10.88 -1.37 -9.04
CA PRO A 97 11.14 -0.18 -9.84
C PRO A 97 10.13 0.94 -9.55
N ARG A 98 10.65 2.16 -9.36
CA ARG A 98 9.85 3.31 -8.93
C ARG A 98 8.94 3.78 -10.07
N GLY A 99 7.64 3.92 -9.80
CA GLY A 99 6.73 4.65 -10.69
C GLY A 99 7.02 6.16 -10.72
N ASN A 100 6.28 6.92 -11.53
CA ASN A 100 6.43 8.38 -11.58
C ASN A 100 6.18 8.98 -10.17
N PRO A 101 7.16 9.69 -9.59
CA PRO A 101 7.02 10.26 -8.25
C PRO A 101 6.35 11.63 -8.21
N ALA A 102 6.04 12.23 -9.37
CA ALA A 102 5.47 13.57 -9.44
C ALA A 102 4.00 13.57 -8.99
N ASP A 103 3.61 14.66 -8.32
CA ASP A 103 2.20 14.96 -8.07
C ASP A 103 1.49 15.30 -9.39
N ALA A 104 0.17 15.08 -9.42
CA ALA A 104 -0.68 15.39 -10.57
C ALA A 104 -1.73 16.43 -10.19
N LEU A 105 -1.88 17.47 -11.03
CA LEU A 105 -3.00 18.40 -10.94
C LEU A 105 -4.23 17.76 -11.61
N LEU A 106 -5.31 17.64 -10.85
CA LEU A 106 -6.61 17.21 -11.35
C LEU A 106 -7.56 18.42 -11.32
N SER A 107 -7.94 18.92 -12.50
CA SER A 107 -8.87 20.05 -12.64
C SER A 107 -9.97 19.74 -13.65
N SER A 108 -11.15 20.37 -13.47
CA SER A 108 -12.17 20.41 -14.52
C SER A 108 -11.69 21.30 -15.66
N GLY A 109 -11.19 20.68 -16.73
CA GLY A 109 -10.64 21.37 -17.89
C GLY A 109 -9.11 21.38 -17.93
N ARG A 110 -8.55 22.16 -18.86
CA ARG A 110 -7.09 22.24 -19.10
C ARG A 110 -6.45 23.36 -18.29
N LEU A 111 -6.70 23.37 -16.98
CA LEU A 111 -6.07 24.35 -16.10
C LEU A 111 -4.69 23.84 -15.67
N THR A 112 -3.74 24.76 -15.64
CA THR A 112 -2.46 24.64 -14.93
C THR A 112 -2.56 25.38 -13.61
N LEU A 113 -1.59 25.19 -12.70
CA LEU A 113 -1.53 25.95 -11.44
C LEU A 113 -1.55 27.47 -11.69
N ASP A 114 -0.89 27.93 -12.76
CA ASP A 114 -0.80 29.35 -13.12
C ASP A 114 -2.11 29.93 -13.67
N THR A 115 -3.01 29.09 -14.15
CA THR A 115 -4.29 29.50 -14.76
C THR A 115 -5.49 29.24 -13.85
N LEU A 116 -5.27 28.81 -12.61
CA LEU A 116 -6.35 28.62 -11.65
C LEU A 116 -7.00 29.98 -11.31
N PRO A 117 -8.33 30.06 -11.20
CA PRO A 117 -9.00 31.27 -10.74
C PRO A 117 -8.52 31.68 -9.34
N ASN A 118 -8.47 32.98 -9.07
CA ASN A 118 -8.17 33.47 -7.72
C ASN A 118 -9.15 32.89 -6.69
N GLY A 119 -8.62 32.31 -5.62
CA GLY A 119 -9.40 31.69 -4.54
C GLY A 119 -9.72 30.20 -4.74
N ALA A 120 -9.19 29.57 -5.79
CA ALA A 120 -9.17 28.11 -5.96
C ALA A 120 -8.16 27.43 -5.02
#